data_AF-A0A3M1JML9-F1
#
_entry.id   AF-A0A3M1JML9-F1
#
_cell.length_a   1.000
_cell.length_b   1.000
_cell.length_c   1.000
_cell.angle_alpha   90.00
_cell.angle_beta   90.00
_cell.angle_gamma   90.00
#
_symmetry.space_group_name_H-M   'P 1'
#
loop_
_entity.id
_entity.type
_entity.pdbx_description
1 polymer ?
#
loop_
_entity_poly.entity_id
_entity_poly.type
_entity_poly.pdbx_seq_one_letter_code
_entity_poly.pdbx_strand_id
1 'polypeptide(L)'
;MYISELKIHGFKSFADKVTLRFGEGITGIVGPNGCGKTNIVDAIRWVLGEQKYSVLRSGKMEDVIFNGADGIKPLGVCEVFLTVHNNTGKLPIDYNDVEIGRRIYRNGESEYFLNRQSCRLKDIMDLFVDTGMGADAYSVIELKMVEQILSDNGEDRKRMFEEAAGINKYKLQ
;
A
#
# COMPACT_ATOMS: atom_id res chain seq x y z
N MET A 1 -0.24 -17.04 3.97
CA MET A 1 0.23 -15.81 3.30
C MET A 1 0.32 -14.68 4.30
N TYR A 2 1.42 -13.93 4.35
CA TYR A 2 1.56 -12.72 5.18
C TYR A 2 2.62 -11.76 4.61
N ILE A 3 2.55 -10.47 4.98
CA ILE A 3 3.60 -9.49 4.70
C ILE A 3 4.78 -9.78 5.63
N SER A 4 5.98 -9.91 5.08
CA SER A 4 7.18 -10.27 5.85
C SER A 4 8.23 -9.17 5.92
N GLU A 5 8.28 -8.32 4.90
CA GLU A 5 9.25 -7.25 4.82
C GLU A 5 8.68 -6.04 4.07
N LEU A 6 9.00 -4.84 4.55
CA LEU A 6 8.72 -3.58 3.87
C LEU A 6 10.00 -2.74 3.85
N LYS A 7 10.55 -2.51 2.67
CA LYS A 7 11.67 -1.59 2.43
C LYS A 7 11.11 -0.28 1.93
N ILE A 8 11.52 0.81 2.57
CA ILE A 8 11.05 2.16 2.26
C ILE A 8 12.27 3.06 2.08
N HIS A 9 12.30 3.87 1.03
CA HIS A 9 13.31 4.90 0.84
C HIS A 9 12.71 6.10 0.13
N GLY A 10 12.98 7.29 0.67
CA GLY A 10 12.47 8.56 0.17
C GLY A 10 10.95 8.73 0.22
N PHE A 11 10.19 7.83 0.85
CA PHE A 11 8.73 7.92 0.89
C PHE A 11 8.27 8.77 2.08
N LYS A 12 7.62 9.89 1.82
CA LYS A 12 7.05 10.82 2.79
C LYS A 12 8.03 11.27 3.87
N SER A 13 7.97 10.67 5.06
CA SER A 13 8.84 10.99 6.20
C SER A 13 10.11 10.12 6.26
N PHE A 14 10.22 9.10 5.41
CA PHE A 14 11.34 8.18 5.37
C PHE A 14 12.40 8.68 4.37
N ALA A 15 13.22 9.64 4.79
CA ALA A 15 14.33 10.13 3.97
C ALA A 15 15.34 9.00 3.69
N ASP A 16 15.82 8.36 4.75
CA ASP A 16 16.77 7.25 4.66
C ASP A 16 16.08 5.92 4.36
N LYS A 17 16.88 4.95 3.90
CA LYS A 17 16.40 3.60 3.66
C LYS A 17 16.08 2.91 4.99
N VAL A 18 14.83 2.48 5.13
CA VAL A 18 14.33 1.72 6.28
C VAL A 18 13.87 0.35 5.80
N THR A 19 14.13 -0.69 6.60
CA THR A 19 13.62 -2.04 6.37
C THR A 19 12.88 -2.50 7.61
N LEU A 20 11.58 -2.72 7.48
CA LEU A 20 10.70 -3.24 8.52
C LEU A 20 10.51 -4.74 8.26
N ARG A 21 10.75 -5.56 9.28
CA ARG A 21 10.50 -7.01 9.24
C ARG A 21 9.27 -7.32 10.06
N PHE A 22 8.37 -8.11 9.50
CA PHE A 22 7.12 -8.51 10.12
C PHE A 22 7.18 -10.01 10.42
N GLY A 23 6.77 -10.38 11.62
CA GLY A 23 6.61 -11.78 12.00
C GLY A 23 5.24 -12.32 11.64
N GLU A 24 5.08 -13.64 11.75
CA GLU A 24 3.76 -14.26 11.78
C GLU A 24 3.02 -13.83 13.06
N GLY A 25 1.75 -13.45 12.94
CA GLY A 25 0.92 -12.99 14.05
C GLY A 25 0.73 -11.47 14.08
N ILE A 26 0.90 -10.86 15.25
CA ILE A 26 0.57 -9.45 15.50
C ILE A 26 1.85 -8.62 15.55
N THR A 27 1.97 -7.63 14.65
CA THR A 27 3.04 -6.63 14.69
C THR A 27 2.47 -5.29 15.18
N GLY A 28 2.99 -4.79 16.30
CA GLY A 28 2.63 -3.47 16.83
C GLY A 28 3.58 -2.38 16.34
N ILE A 29 3.03 -1.31 15.76
CA ILE A 29 3.78 -0.12 15.34
C ILE A 29 3.47 1.03 16.30
N VAL A 30 4.49 1.47 17.05
CA VAL A 30 4.34 2.49 18.10
C VAL A 30 5.34 3.64 17.91
N GLY A 31 5.06 4.78 18.53
CA GLY A 31 5.90 5.99 18.45
C GLY A 31 5.10 7.28 18.67
N PRO A 32 5.76 8.44 18.81
CA PRO A 32 5.10 9.73 19.01
C PRO A 32 4.16 10.14 17.87
N ASN A 33 3.24 11.06 18.14
CA ASN A 33 2.40 11.63 17.07
C ASN A 33 3.25 12.41 16.06
N GLY A 34 2.92 12.28 14.77
CA GLY A 34 3.69 12.91 13.69
C GLY A 34 4.98 12.20 13.27
N CYS A 35 5.42 11.13 13.95
CA CYS A 35 6.70 10.46 13.63
C CYS A 35 6.66 9.54 12.38
N GLY A 36 5.59 9.60 11.58
CA GLY A 36 5.48 8.82 10.34
C GLY A 36 4.87 7.42 10.46
N LYS A 37 4.30 7.01 11.61
CA LYS A 37 3.66 5.69 11.77
C LYS A 37 2.65 5.37 10.68
N THR A 38 1.72 6.29 10.42
CA THR A 38 0.68 6.10 9.41
C THR A 38 1.24 6.12 7.98
N ASN A 39 2.44 6.69 7.76
CA ASN A 39 3.10 6.63 6.45
C ASN A 39 3.56 5.21 6.08
N ILE A 40 3.69 4.30 7.06
CA ILE A 40 3.94 2.87 6.80
C ILE A 40 2.72 2.26 6.10
N VAL A 41 1.51 2.57 6.57
CA VAL A 41 0.26 2.10 5.97
C VAL A 41 0.10 2.67 4.57
N ASP A 42 0.38 3.97 4.38
CA ASP A 42 0.34 4.58 3.05
C ASP A 42 1.35 3.93 2.09
N ALA A 43 2.56 3.59 2.56
CA ALA A 43 3.59 2.93 1.76
C ALA A 43 3.10 1.55 1.27
N ILE A 44 2.46 0.78 2.16
CA ILE A 44 1.85 -0.52 1.82
C ILE A 44 0.73 -0.35 0.78
N ARG A 45 -0.19 0.60 0.98
CA ARG A 45 -1.25 0.86 -0.01
C ARG A 45 -0.69 1.30 -1.36
N TRP A 46 0.31 2.18 -1.34
CA TRP A 46 0.92 2.72 -2.53
C TRP A 46 1.63 1.64 -3.34
N VAL A 47 2.42 0.77 -2.71
CA VAL A 47 3.11 -0.33 -3.41
C VAL A 47 2.14 -1.41 -3.92
N LEU A 48 0.99 -1.60 -3.24
CA LEU A 48 -0.10 -2.48 -3.70
C LEU A 48 -0.97 -1.86 -4.81
N GLY A 49 -0.64 -0.65 -5.26
CA GLY A 49 -1.21 -0.07 -6.48
C GLY A 49 -2.19 1.08 -6.30
N GLU A 50 -2.32 1.66 -5.09
CA GLU A 50 -3.15 2.85 -4.89
C GLU A 50 -2.70 4.01 -5.78
N GLN A 51 -3.62 4.55 -6.59
CA GLN A 51 -3.35 5.66 -7.52
C GLN A 51 -3.96 7.00 -7.07
N LYS A 52 -4.92 6.98 -6.15
CA LYS A 52 -5.56 8.18 -5.63
C LYS A 52 -4.65 8.81 -4.57
N TYR A 53 -3.97 9.88 -4.96
CA TYR A 53 -3.12 10.66 -4.04
C TYR A 53 -3.86 11.13 -2.78
N SER A 54 -5.17 11.37 -2.88
CA SER A 54 -6.03 11.76 -1.75
C SER A 54 -6.15 10.66 -0.69
N VAL A 55 -6.23 9.39 -1.10
CA VAL A 55 -6.21 8.24 -0.17
C VAL A 55 -4.86 8.17 0.54
N LEU A 56 -3.79 8.48 -0.19
CA LEU A 56 -2.44 8.61 0.35
C LEU A 56 -2.20 9.95 1.06
N ARG A 57 -3.24 10.72 1.42
CA ARG A 57 -3.11 11.96 2.21
C ARG A 57 -2.07 12.93 1.63
N SER A 58 -2.05 13.03 0.29
CA SER A 58 -1.10 13.81 -0.51
C SER A 58 -1.87 14.71 -1.49
N GLY A 59 -1.28 15.80 -1.97
CA GLY A 59 -1.94 16.72 -2.91
C GLY A 59 -1.85 16.29 -4.37
N LYS A 60 -0.73 15.66 -4.73
CA LYS A 60 -0.47 14.98 -6.01
C LYS A 60 0.40 13.75 -5.76
N MET A 61 0.61 12.92 -6.79
CA MET A 61 1.34 11.67 -6.60
C MET A 61 2.81 11.88 -6.24
N GLU A 62 3.46 12.91 -6.79
CA GLU A 62 4.89 13.21 -6.52
C GLU A 62 5.13 13.73 -5.10
N ASP A 63 4.08 14.14 -4.38
CA ASP A 63 4.16 14.58 -2.98
C ASP A 63 4.44 13.41 -2.02
N VAL A 64 4.33 12.17 -2.49
CA VAL A 64 4.79 11.00 -1.73
C VAL A 64 6.32 10.94 -1.63
N ILE A 65 7.05 11.73 -2.42
CA ILE A 65 8.51 11.83 -2.34
C ILE A 65 8.89 12.78 -1.20
N PHE A 66 9.83 12.36 -0.36
CA PHE A 66 10.37 13.12 0.76
C PHE A 66 10.77 14.53 0.32
N ASN A 67 10.13 15.52 0.95
CA ASN A 67 10.19 16.91 0.51
C ASN A 67 11.16 17.79 1.31
N GLY A 68 12.08 17.17 2.05
CA GLY A 68 13.02 17.87 2.90
C GLY A 68 12.55 17.99 4.34
N ALA A 69 13.51 18.24 5.22
CA ALA A 69 13.33 18.60 6.62
C ALA A 69 14.49 19.49 7.04
N ASP A 70 14.49 20.01 8.28
CA ASP A 70 15.61 20.80 8.78
C ASP A 70 16.93 20.02 8.66
N GLY A 71 17.85 20.56 7.86
CA GLY A 71 19.15 19.93 7.59
C GLY A 71 19.16 18.80 6.55
N ILE A 72 18.00 18.41 5.98
CA ILE A 72 17.90 17.32 4.99
C ILE A 72 17.25 17.85 3.70
N LYS A 73 17.97 17.72 2.58
CA LYS A 73 17.46 18.17 1.27
C LYS A 73 16.31 17.28 0.76
N PRO A 74 15.37 17.82 -0.03
CA PRO A 74 14.37 17.01 -0.72
C PRO A 74 15.01 15.95 -1.62
N LEU A 75 14.36 14.80 -1.74
CA LEU A 75 14.79 13.74 -2.65
C LEU A 75 14.10 13.84 -4.01
N GLY A 76 14.76 13.28 -5.02
CA GLY A 76 14.27 13.23 -6.41
C GLY A 76 13.45 11.99 -6.75
N VAL A 77 13.45 11.00 -5.87
CA VAL A 77 12.85 9.68 -6.07
C VAL A 77 12.40 9.11 -4.73
N CYS A 78 11.36 8.30 -4.75
CA CYS A 78 11.07 7.37 -3.66
C CYS A 78 10.77 5.98 -4.19
N GLU A 79 11.06 4.97 -3.39
CA GLU A 79 10.76 3.58 -3.68
C GLU A 79 10.27 2.84 -2.45
N VAL A 80 9.34 1.92 -2.67
CA VAL A 80 8.81 1.02 -1.66
C VAL A 80 8.83 -0.39 -2.24
N PHE A 81 9.36 -1.35 -1.49
CA PHE A 81 9.30 -2.77 -1.80
C PHE A 81 8.64 -3.53 -0.66
N LEU A 82 7.62 -4.33 -0.98
CA LEU A 82 6.86 -5.17 -0.07
C LEU A 82 7.14 -6.62 -0.41
N THR A 83 7.58 -7.41 0.57
CA THR A 83 7.71 -8.86 0.41
C THR A 83 6.54 -9.56 1.10
N VAL A 84 5.90 -10.46 0.36
CA VAL A 84 4.81 -11.32 0.84
C VAL A 84 5.30 -12.76 0.82
N HIS A 85 5.22 -13.44 1.96
CA HIS A 85 5.38 -14.89 2.04
C HIS A 85 4.08 -15.57 1.59
N ASN A 86 4.10 -16.20 0.41
CA ASN A 86 3.01 -16.93 -0.25
C ASN A 86 2.98 -18.44 0.08
N ASN A 87 3.23 -18.80 1.35
CA ASN A 87 3.27 -20.20 1.82
C ASN A 87 1.97 -21.02 1.65
N THR A 88 0.87 -20.36 1.27
CA THR A 88 -0.45 -21.00 1.07
C THR A 88 -0.88 -21.03 -0.40
N GLY A 89 -0.03 -20.61 -1.35
CA GLY A 89 -0.34 -20.59 -2.79
C GLY A 89 -1.54 -19.70 -3.14
N LYS A 90 -1.78 -18.63 -2.38
CA LYS A 90 -2.92 -17.72 -2.60
C LYS A 90 -2.65 -16.73 -3.72
N LEU A 91 -1.40 -16.31 -3.90
CA LEU A 91 -1.01 -15.55 -5.07
C LEU A 91 -0.77 -16.53 -6.23
N PRO A 92 -1.26 -16.22 -7.45
CA PRO A 92 -1.14 -17.08 -8.63
C PRO A 92 0.29 -17.03 -9.22
N ILE A 93 1.29 -17.37 -8.41
CA ILE A 93 2.71 -17.34 -8.77
C ILE A 93 3.47 -18.45 -8.04
N ASP A 94 4.37 -19.13 -8.76
CA ASP A 94 5.16 -20.28 -8.25
C ASP A 94 6.38 -19.85 -7.41
N TYR A 95 6.25 -18.79 -6.61
CA TYR A 95 7.27 -18.33 -5.68
C TYR A 95 6.69 -18.25 -4.27
N ASN A 96 7.46 -18.77 -3.31
CA ASN A 96 7.13 -18.65 -1.90
C ASN A 96 7.30 -17.21 -1.40
N ASP A 97 8.25 -16.47 -1.96
CA ASP A 97 8.52 -15.08 -1.59
C ASP A 97 8.27 -14.21 -2.81
N VAL A 98 7.34 -13.27 -2.66
CA VAL A 98 6.92 -12.38 -3.74
C VAL A 98 7.26 -10.95 -3.33
N GLU A 99 8.22 -10.33 -4.01
CA GLU A 99 8.65 -8.95 -3.79
C GLU A 99 7.98 -8.03 -4.81
N ILE A 100 7.09 -7.15 -4.34
CA ILE A 100 6.42 -6.13 -5.14
C ILE A 100 7.13 -4.81 -4.91
N GLY A 101 7.48 -4.11 -5.99
CA GLY A 101 8.15 -2.82 -5.93
C GLY A 101 7.39 -1.73 -6.67
N ARG A 102 7.44 -0.51 -6.13
CA ARG A 102 6.99 0.70 -6.82
C ARG A 102 7.99 1.82 -6.59
N ARG A 103 8.30 2.55 -7.64
CA ARG A 103 9.17 3.74 -7.61
C ARG A 103 8.49 4.89 -8.35
N ILE A 104 8.69 6.12 -7.87
CA ILE A 104 8.28 7.33 -8.57
C ILE A 104 9.37 8.39 -8.51
N TYR A 105 9.52 9.14 -9.59
CA TYR A 105 10.44 10.25 -9.72
C TYR A 105 9.69 11.58 -9.75
N ARG A 106 10.37 12.69 -9.45
CA ARG A 106 9.78 14.05 -9.45
C ARG A 106 9.20 14.49 -10.82
N ASN A 107 9.60 13.85 -11.90
CA ASN A 107 9.06 14.08 -13.24
C ASN A 107 7.68 13.40 -13.47
N GLY A 108 7.16 12.66 -12.47
CA GLY A 108 5.90 11.91 -12.54
C GLY A 108 6.03 10.48 -13.07
N GLU A 109 7.21 10.09 -13.54
CA GLU A 109 7.47 8.74 -14.03
C GLU A 109 7.39 7.73 -12.90
N SER A 110 6.65 6.64 -13.13
CA SER A 110 6.45 5.55 -12.16
C SER A 110 6.92 4.23 -12.74
N GLU A 111 7.71 3.49 -11.96
CA GLU A 111 8.18 2.14 -12.28
C GLU A 111 7.54 1.14 -11.31
N TYR A 112 7.26 -0.06 -11.81
CA TYR A 112 6.66 -1.16 -11.05
C TYR A 112 7.50 -2.41 -11.22
N PHE A 113 7.59 -3.20 -10.16
CA PHE A 113 8.43 -4.38 -10.11
C PHE A 113 7.69 -5.55 -9.49
N LEU A 114 7.87 -6.74 -10.06
CA LEU A 114 7.48 -8.01 -9.48
C LEU A 114 8.72 -8.92 -9.48
N ASN A 115 9.17 -9.34 -8.31
CA ASN A 115 10.41 -10.09 -8.11
C ASN A 115 11.60 -9.43 -8.83
N ARG A 116 11.69 -8.09 -8.71
CA ARG A 116 12.71 -7.22 -9.34
C ARG A 116 12.70 -7.19 -10.88
N GLN A 117 11.72 -7.80 -11.51
CA GLN A 117 11.48 -7.65 -12.94
C GLN A 117 10.50 -6.50 -13.17
N SER A 118 10.76 -5.67 -14.17
CA SER A 118 9.85 -4.58 -14.54
C SER A 118 8.52 -5.15 -15.00
N CYS A 119 7.43 -4.59 -14.50
CA CYS A 119 6.07 -4.97 -14.85
C CYS A 119 5.17 -3.73 -14.97
N ARG A 120 3.90 -3.93 -15.28
CA ARG A 120 2.89 -2.87 -15.28
C ARG A 120 2.17 -2.87 -13.94
N LEU A 121 1.63 -1.72 -13.57
CA LEU A 121 0.73 -1.63 -12.42
C LEU A 121 -0.43 -2.65 -12.48
N LYS A 122 -0.98 -2.88 -13.69
CA LYS A 122 -2.03 -3.87 -13.89
C LYS A 122 -1.60 -5.27 -13.44
N ASP A 123 -0.35 -5.65 -13.69
CA ASP A 123 0.16 -6.97 -13.32
C ASP A 123 0.24 -7.11 -11.78
N ILE A 124 0.54 -6.02 -11.06
CA ILE A 124 0.49 -5.98 -9.59
C ILE A 124 -0.97 -6.06 -9.09
N MET A 125 -1.88 -5.30 -9.70
CA MET A 125 -3.30 -5.31 -9.29
C MET A 125 -3.90 -6.70 -9.48
N ASP A 126 -3.71 -7.30 -10.66
CA ASP A 126 -4.23 -8.62 -11.03
C ASP A 126 -3.72 -9.72 -10.09
N LEU A 127 -2.51 -9.58 -9.53
CA LEU A 127 -1.95 -10.52 -8.55
C LEU A 127 -2.79 -10.62 -7.26
N PHE A 128 -3.49 -9.55 -6.88
CA PHE A 128 -4.21 -9.47 -5.61
C PHE A 128 -5.74 -9.46 -5.74
N VAL A 129 -6.31 -9.35 -6.94
CA VAL A 129 -7.77 -9.27 -7.19
C VAL A 129 -8.55 -10.34 -6.44
N ASP A 130 -8.13 -11.60 -6.52
CA ASP A 130 -8.85 -12.74 -5.94
C ASP A 130 -8.44 -13.06 -4.50
N THR A 131 -7.49 -12.31 -3.93
CA THR A 131 -6.93 -12.60 -2.60
C THR A 131 -7.53 -11.78 -1.47
N GLY A 132 -8.24 -10.69 -1.81
CA GLY A 132 -8.67 -9.69 -0.82
C GLY A 132 -7.51 -8.92 -0.19
N MET A 133 -6.35 -8.85 -0.86
CA MET A 133 -5.17 -8.06 -0.46
C MET A 133 -4.83 -6.94 -1.46
N GLY A 134 -5.80 -6.43 -2.20
CA GLY A 134 -5.63 -5.22 -3.03
C GLY A 134 -5.54 -3.93 -2.21
N ALA A 135 -5.21 -2.81 -2.87
CA ALA A 135 -5.14 -1.49 -2.22
C ALA A 135 -6.46 -1.05 -1.54
N ASP A 136 -7.61 -1.44 -2.12
CA ASP A 136 -8.95 -1.19 -1.60
C ASP A 136 -9.47 -2.32 -0.68
N ALA A 137 -8.70 -3.38 -0.47
CA ALA A 137 -9.21 -4.55 0.22
C ALA A 137 -9.20 -4.39 1.76
N TYR A 138 -10.03 -5.18 2.45
CA TYR A 138 -10.18 -5.24 3.92
C TYR A 138 -8.88 -5.48 4.71
N SER A 139 -7.75 -5.68 4.02
CA SER A 139 -6.42 -5.77 4.60
C SER A 139 -5.98 -4.49 5.33
N VAL A 140 -6.62 -3.34 5.06
CA VAL A 140 -6.32 -2.07 5.75
C VAL A 140 -7.58 -1.39 6.27
N ILE A 141 -7.78 -1.40 7.59
CA ILE A 141 -8.89 -0.71 8.26
C ILE A 141 -8.39 0.65 8.80
N GLU A 142 -9.03 1.73 8.37
CA GLU A 142 -8.74 3.09 8.83
C GLU A 142 -9.86 3.66 9.71
N LEU A 143 -9.54 4.71 10.48
CA LEU A 143 -10.52 5.41 11.31
C LEU A 143 -11.76 5.85 10.50
N LYS A 144 -11.56 6.35 9.28
CA LYS A 144 -12.66 6.75 8.39
C LYS A 144 -13.60 5.59 8.05
N MET A 145 -13.09 4.37 7.95
CA MET A 145 -13.94 3.19 7.71
C MET A 145 -14.80 2.88 8.94
N VAL A 146 -14.27 3.09 10.15
CA VAL A 146 -15.05 2.99 11.39
C VAL A 146 -16.15 4.04 11.41
N GLU A 147 -15.86 5.28 11.01
CA GLU A 147 -16.86 6.35 10.88
C GLU A 147 -17.93 6.02 9.83
N GLN A 148 -17.56 5.39 8.71
CA GLN A 148 -18.52 4.92 7.69
C GLN A 148 -19.46 3.84 8.24
N ILE A 149 -18.98 2.95 9.11
CA ILE A 149 -19.83 1.94 9.77
C ILE A 149 -20.86 2.61 10.67
N LEU A 150 -20.45 3.67 11.35
CA LEU A 150 -21.29 4.47 12.23
C LEU A 150 -22.13 5.52 11.49
N SER A 151 -21.98 5.65 10.17
CA SER A 151 -22.70 6.63 9.36
C SER A 151 -24.20 6.31 9.32
N ASP A 152 -25.02 7.35 9.46
CA ASP A 152 -26.47 7.26 9.27
C ASP A 152 -26.87 7.14 7.79
N ASN A 153 -25.93 7.39 6.86
CA ASN A 153 -26.15 7.22 5.44
C ASN A 153 -26.22 5.73 5.06
N GLY A 154 -27.38 5.28 4.58
CA GLY A 154 -27.60 3.90 4.16
C GLY A 154 -26.69 3.43 3.03
N GLU A 155 -26.28 4.31 2.11
CA GLU A 155 -25.41 3.95 0.98
C GLU A 155 -23.97 3.66 1.42
N ASP A 156 -23.43 4.39 2.40
CA ASP A 156 -22.08 4.14 2.93
C ASP A 156 -21.99 2.75 3.58
N ARG A 157 -23.01 2.38 4.37
CA ARG A 157 -23.09 1.04 4.97
C ARG A 157 -23.27 -0.05 3.92
N LYS A 158 -24.17 0.16 2.95
CA LYS A 158 -24.41 -0.77 1.86
C LYS A 158 -23.13 -1.06 1.08
N ARG A 159 -22.33 -0.04 0.74
CA ARG A 159 -21.08 -0.23 0.02
C ARG A 159 -20.12 -1.19 0.73
N MET A 160 -20.02 -1.10 2.05
CA MET A 160 -19.22 -2.04 2.84
C MET A 160 -19.77 -3.48 2.78
N PHE A 161 -21.08 -3.68 2.84
CA PHE A 161 -21.65 -5.02 2.67
C PHE A 161 -21.39 -5.60 1.29
N GLU A 162 -21.46 -4.77 0.23
CA GLU A 162 -21.19 -5.19 -1.14
C GLU A 162 -19.71 -5.55 -1.37
N GLU A 163 -18.81 -4.75 -0.80
CA GLU A 163 -17.37 -5.03 -0.78
C GLU A 163 -17.08 -6.34 -0.01
N ALA A 164 -17.65 -6.54 1.18
CA ALA A 164 -17.48 -7.76 1.97
C ALA A 164 -18.06 -9.01 1.30
N ALA A 165 -19.19 -8.87 0.60
CA ALA A 165 -19.80 -9.95 -0.16
C ALA A 165 -19.03 -10.30 -1.44
N GLY A 166 -18.00 -9.54 -1.80
CA GLY A 166 -17.18 -9.78 -3.00
C GLY A 166 -17.96 -9.62 -4.30
N ILE A 167 -19.06 -8.86 -4.29
CA ILE A 167 -19.94 -8.72 -5.46
C ILE A 167 -19.49 -7.61 -6.43
N ASN A 168 -18.48 -6.82 -6.07
CA ASN A 168 -17.97 -5.73 -6.90
C ASN A 168 -17.52 -6.18 -8.29
N LYS A 169 -17.00 -7.40 -8.43
CA LYS A 169 -16.61 -7.97 -9.73
C LYS A 169 -17.80 -8.13 -10.70
N TYR A 170 -19.02 -8.26 -10.19
CA TYR A 170 -20.24 -8.41 -11.00
C TYR A 170 -20.92 -7.08 -11.32
N LYS A 171 -20.62 -6.00 -10.58
CA LYS A 171 -21.15 -4.65 -10.85
C LYS A 171 -20.40 -3.91 -11.96
N LEU A 172 -19.16 -4.33 -12.25
CA LEU A 172 -18.31 -3.76 -13.29
C LEU A 172 -18.51 -4.41 -14.68
N GLN A 173 -19.38 -5.43 -14.77
CA GLN A 173 -19.90 -5.99 -16.02
C GLN A 173 -21.20 -5.31 -16.42
#